data_AF-A0AA38NZY4-F1
#
_entry.id   AF-A0AA38NZY4-F1
#
_cell.length_a   1.000
_cell.length_b   1.000
_cell.length_c   1.000
_cell.angle_alpha   90.00
_cell.angle_beta   90.00
_cell.angle_gamma   90.00
#
_symmetry.space_group_name_H-M   'P 1'
#
loop_
_entity.id
_entity.type
_entity.pdbx_description
1 polymer ?
#
loop_
_entity_poly.entity_id
_entity_poly.type
_entity_poly.pdbx_seq_one_letter_code
_entity_poly.pdbx_strand_id
1 'polypeptide(L)'
;HCYRQLLTSHGRLYCTSATTGKGNSYLCFHPEGNKETEWVAGQIQHIIKQNHATKFVIRRSLPHVLNGGKADPFKLFWDRGFEAKMVDIEFSTALEVVDCTWVVAHIARWNLEACGVAICLNLEVGAIS
;
A
#
# COMPACT_ATOMS: atom_id res chain seq x y z
N HIS A 1 19.10 -9.75 -17.86
CA HIS A 1 18.65 -8.59 -17.07
C HIS A 1 17.14 -8.71 -16.80
N CYS A 2 16.73 -8.79 -15.53
CA CYS A 2 15.37 -9.16 -15.12
C CYS A 2 14.37 -7.98 -15.13
N TYR A 3 14.83 -6.79 -15.49
CA TYR A 3 14.04 -5.56 -15.54
C TYR A 3 14.34 -4.74 -16.80
N ARG A 4 13.32 -4.00 -17.25
CA ARG A 4 13.34 -3.03 -18.33
C ARG A 4 13.14 -1.64 -17.73
N GLN A 5 14.01 -0.72 -18.12
CA GLN A 5 13.88 0.69 -17.77
C GLN A 5 13.17 1.43 -18.92
N LEU A 6 12.14 2.19 -18.60
CA LEU A 6 11.39 3.03 -19.55
C LEU A 6 11.53 4.51 -19.16
N LEU A 7 11.66 5.38 -20.14
CA LEU A 7 11.61 6.83 -19.95
C LEU A 7 10.14 7.28 -20.02
N THR A 8 9.72 8.09 -19.05
CA THR A 8 8.36 8.64 -18.97
C THR A 8 8.44 10.14 -18.67
N SER A 9 7.33 10.87 -18.86
CA SER A 9 7.21 12.28 -18.47
C SER A 9 7.47 12.54 -16.97
N HIS A 10 7.39 11.50 -16.13
CA HIS A 10 7.56 11.58 -14.68
C HIS A 10 8.91 11.01 -14.18
N GLY A 11 9.80 10.60 -15.09
CA GLY A 11 11.11 10.05 -14.76
C GLY A 11 11.36 8.66 -15.36
N ARG A 12 12.21 7.87 -14.70
CA ARG A 12 12.57 6.52 -15.14
C ARG A 12 11.69 5.49 -14.45
N LEU A 13 10.99 4.67 -15.22
CA LEU A 13 10.14 3.58 -14.76
C LEU A 13 10.89 2.25 -14.82
N TYR A 14 10.78 1.43 -13.78
CA TYR A 14 11.32 0.08 -13.76
C TYR A 14 10.17 -0.94 -13.80
N CYS A 15 10.18 -1.80 -14.82
CA CYS A 15 9.23 -2.92 -14.98
C CYS A 15 10.00 -4.22 -15.16
N THR A 16 9.48 -5.37 -14.71
CA THR A 16 10.07 -6.67 -15.06
C THR A 16 9.71 -7.03 -16.50
N SER A 17 10.62 -7.72 -17.21
CA SER A 17 10.49 -7.98 -18.66
C SER A 17 9.31 -8.90 -19.05
N ALA A 18 8.72 -9.62 -18.11
CA ALA A 18 7.68 -10.63 -18.35
C ALA A 18 6.27 -10.22 -17.91
N THR A 19 6.09 -9.08 -17.24
CA THR A 19 4.78 -8.67 -16.74
C THR A 19 4.54 -7.20 -16.99
N THR A 20 3.39 -6.88 -17.58
CA THR A 20 2.82 -5.52 -17.67
C THR A 20 2.44 -5.03 -16.28
N GLY A 21 3.43 -4.74 -15.43
CA GLY A 21 3.38 -3.83 -14.27
C GLY A 21 2.21 -3.89 -13.28
N LYS A 22 1.30 -4.87 -13.31
CA LYS A 22 0.30 -5.04 -12.26
C LYS A 22 1.02 -5.58 -11.04
N GLY A 23 1.41 -4.69 -10.13
CA GLY A 23 2.20 -5.07 -8.98
C GLY A 23 1.46 -6.06 -8.10
N ASN A 24 2.11 -7.18 -7.83
CA ASN A 24 1.71 -8.19 -6.86
C ASN A 24 2.05 -7.79 -5.42
N SER A 25 2.61 -6.58 -5.23
CA SER A 25 3.16 -6.12 -3.97
C SER A 25 2.32 -5.00 -3.40
N TYR A 26 2.06 -5.09 -2.09
CA TYR A 26 1.29 -4.12 -1.33
C TYR A 26 2.17 -3.50 -0.24
N LEU A 27 1.85 -2.26 0.13
CA LEU A 27 2.52 -1.49 1.17
C LEU A 27 1.49 -0.81 2.08
N CYS A 28 1.91 -0.50 3.31
CA CYS A 28 1.29 0.52 4.14
C CYS A 28 2.22 1.74 4.21
N PHE A 29 1.64 2.94 4.21
CA PHE A 29 2.40 4.18 4.23
C PHE A 29 1.59 5.30 4.89
N HIS A 30 2.29 6.31 5.40
CA HIS A 30 1.67 7.52 5.93
C HIS A 30 1.31 8.48 4.78
N PRO A 31 0.03 8.84 4.61
CA PRO A 31 -0.38 9.85 3.64
C PRO A 31 0.41 11.14 3.81
N GLU A 32 0.90 11.69 2.70
CA GLU A 32 1.66 12.96 2.69
C GLU A 32 2.92 12.94 3.59
N GLY A 33 3.37 11.75 4.01
CA GLY A 33 4.48 11.59 4.95
C GLY A 33 4.15 11.96 6.40
N ASN A 34 2.87 12.17 6.73
CA ASN A 34 2.47 12.56 8.09
C ASN A 34 2.39 11.36 9.04
N LYS A 35 3.43 11.18 9.86
CA LYS A 35 3.54 10.08 10.83
C LYS A 35 2.49 10.10 11.96
N GLU A 36 1.83 11.24 12.19
CA GLU A 36 0.74 11.35 13.16
C GLU A 36 -0.57 10.77 12.62
N THR A 37 -0.66 10.54 11.30
CA THR A 37 -1.85 9.94 10.68
C THR A 37 -1.70 8.43 10.60
N GLU A 38 -2.83 7.72 10.67
CA GLU A 38 -2.83 6.28 10.42
C GLU A 38 -2.29 5.97 9.03
N TRP A 39 -1.54 4.87 8.93
CA TRP A 39 -1.14 4.37 7.63
C TRP A 39 -2.37 3.95 6.80
N VAL A 40 -2.20 4.03 5.48
CA VAL A 40 -3.15 3.55 4.48
C VAL A 40 -2.52 2.43 3.66
N ALA A 41 -3.33 1.48 3.23
CA ALA A 41 -2.88 0.39 2.35
C ALA A 41 -2.86 0.86 0.89
N GLY A 42 -1.95 0.30 0.10
CA GLY A 42 -1.94 0.52 -1.34
C GLY A 42 -1.20 -0.56 -2.10
N GLN A 43 -1.54 -0.67 -3.38
CA GLN A 43 -0.88 -1.57 -4.32
C GLN A 43 0.11 -0.79 -5.16
N ILE A 44 1.37 -1.24 -5.19
CA ILE A 44 2.39 -0.69 -6.08
C ILE A 44 1.95 -0.97 -7.51
N GLN A 45 1.80 0.07 -8.32
CA GLN A 45 1.65 -0.07 -9.77
C GLN A 45 3.02 0.00 -10.44
N HIS A 46 3.86 0.94 -9.98
CA HIS A 46 5.16 1.18 -10.58
C HIS A 46 6.21 1.59 -9.56
N ILE A 47 7.47 1.29 -9.85
CA ILE A 47 8.62 1.85 -9.15
C ILE A 47 9.30 2.81 -10.11
N ILE A 48 9.46 4.05 -9.69
CA ILE A 48 10.07 5.11 -10.50
C ILE A 48 11.29 5.71 -9.81
N LYS A 49 12.21 6.26 -10.60
CA LYS A 49 13.29 7.11 -10.12
C LYS A 49 13.05 8.54 -10.58
N GLN A 50 12.90 9.44 -9.61
CA GLN A 50 12.64 10.87 -9.81
C GLN A 50 13.56 11.65 -8.85
N ASN A 51 14.27 12.67 -9.36
CA ASN A 51 15.19 13.50 -8.57
C ASN A 51 16.21 12.67 -7.74
N HIS A 52 16.80 11.65 -8.35
CA HIS A 52 17.74 10.70 -7.73
C HIS A 52 17.16 9.81 -6.62
N ALA A 53 15.91 10.00 -6.21
CA ALA A 53 15.21 9.16 -5.24
C ALA A 53 14.36 8.07 -5.93
N THR A 54 14.25 6.92 -5.28
CA THR A 54 13.26 5.89 -5.63
C THR A 54 11.91 6.28 -5.04
N LYS A 55 10.85 6.15 -5.83
CA LYS A 55 9.47 6.42 -5.43
C LYS A 55 8.55 5.32 -5.94
N PHE A 56 7.41 5.18 -5.28
CA PHE A 56 6.37 4.23 -5.64
C PHE A 56 5.19 4.96 -6.26
N VAL A 57 4.68 4.49 -7.40
CA VAL A 57 3.37 4.90 -7.90
C VAL A 57 2.37 3.88 -7.40
N ILE A 58 1.43 4.30 -6.59
CA ILE A 58 0.52 3.45 -5.81
C ILE A 58 -0.93 3.76 -6.18
N ARG A 59 -1.79 2.73 -6.16
CA ARG A 59 -3.24 2.90 -6.00
C ARG A 59 -3.62 2.58 -4.57
N ARG A 60 -4.21 3.55 -3.87
CA ARG A 60 -4.68 3.37 -2.48
C ARG A 60 -5.82 2.37 -2.43
N SER A 61 -5.86 1.54 -1.40
CA SER A 61 -7.07 0.80 -1.03
C SER A 61 -8.13 1.81 -0.59
N LEU A 62 -9.39 1.55 -0.93
CA LEU A 62 -10.49 2.40 -0.47
C LEU A 62 -10.83 2.08 0.99
N PRO A 63 -11.20 3.08 1.81
CA PRO A 63 -11.66 2.82 3.16
C PRO A 63 -12.95 2.01 3.10
N HIS A 64 -13.03 0.95 3.89
CA HIS A 64 -14.28 0.22 4.06
C HIS A 64 -15.12 0.86 5.16
N VAL A 65 -16.35 1.26 4.83
CA VAL A 65 -17.29 1.81 5.82
C VAL A 65 -18.14 0.68 6.37
N LEU A 66 -17.93 0.35 7.64
CA LEU A 66 -18.74 -0.66 8.32
C LEU A 66 -20.18 -0.15 8.51
N ASN A 67 -21.14 -1.07 8.43
CA ASN A 67 -22.55 -0.79 8.68
C ASN A 67 -22.74 -0.09 10.03
N GLY A 68 -23.44 1.05 10.01
CA GLY A 68 -23.69 1.87 11.20
C GLY A 68 -22.51 2.75 11.63
N GLY A 69 -21.51 2.97 10.75
CA GLY A 69 -20.38 3.88 11.01
C GLY A 69 -19.44 3.38 12.10
N LYS A 70 -19.41 2.08 12.35
CA LYS A 70 -18.52 1.48 13.36
C LYS A 70 -17.06 1.63 12.95
N ALA A 71 -16.20 1.81 13.95
CA ALA A 71 -14.76 1.79 13.77
C ALA A 71 -14.28 0.39 13.33
N ASP A 72 -13.14 0.36 12.66
CA ASP A 72 -12.47 -0.88 12.26
C ASP A 72 -12.18 -1.77 13.49
N PRO A 73 -12.64 -3.03 13.52
CA PRO A 73 -12.46 -3.92 14.67
C PRO A 73 -10.99 -4.26 14.94
N PHE A 74 -10.11 -4.20 13.93
CA PHE A 74 -8.69 -4.50 14.10
C PHE A 74 -7.92 -3.39 14.80
N LYS A 75 -8.46 -2.16 14.82
CA LYS A 75 -7.80 -1.01 15.44
C LYS A 75 -7.49 -1.22 16.92
N LEU A 76 -8.32 -2.02 17.60
CA LEU A 76 -8.19 -2.36 19.02
C LEU A 76 -6.96 -3.23 19.34
N PHE A 77 -6.25 -3.74 18.33
CA PHE A 77 -5.08 -4.61 18.51
C PHE A 77 -3.76 -3.97 18.05
N TRP A 78 -3.80 -2.73 17.54
CA TRP A 78 -2.60 -2.06 17.04
C TRP A 78 -1.59 -1.80 18.16
N ASP A 79 -2.06 -1.41 19.34
CA ASP A 79 -1.25 -1.22 20.54
C ASP A 79 -0.59 -2.51 21.06
N ARG A 80 -1.05 -3.68 20.58
CA ARG A 80 -0.50 -5.00 20.88
C ARG A 80 0.41 -5.53 19.76
N GLY A 81 0.77 -4.69 18.80
CA GLY A 81 1.62 -5.05 17.66
C GLY A 81 0.91 -5.84 16.56
N PHE A 82 -0.42 -5.99 16.62
CA PHE A 82 -1.20 -6.58 15.54
C PHE A 82 -1.90 -5.49 14.73
N GLU A 83 -1.14 -4.89 13.82
CA GLU A 83 -1.65 -3.82 12.97
C GLU A 83 -2.31 -4.37 11.70
N ALA A 84 -3.62 -4.59 11.78
CA ALA A 84 -4.44 -4.93 10.63
C ALA A 84 -5.52 -3.88 10.37
N LYS A 85 -6.03 -3.81 9.14
CA LYS A 85 -7.10 -2.89 8.72
C LYS A 85 -8.01 -3.53 7.69
N MET A 86 -9.31 -3.28 7.80
CA MET A 86 -10.32 -3.57 6.79
C MET A 86 -10.35 -2.46 5.74
N VAL A 87 -10.28 -2.86 4.49
CA VAL A 87 -10.38 -1.97 3.33
C VAL A 87 -11.33 -2.59 2.32
N ASP A 88 -11.77 -1.79 1.35
CA ASP A 88 -12.52 -2.33 0.22
C ASP A 88 -11.63 -3.27 -0.61
N ILE A 89 -12.26 -4.23 -1.28
CA ILE A 89 -11.56 -5.06 -2.27
C ILE A 89 -11.12 -4.24 -3.49
N GLU A 90 -11.84 -3.15 -3.78
CA GLU A 90 -11.49 -2.20 -4.82
C GLU A 90 -10.40 -1.21 -4.39
N PHE A 91 -9.66 -0.74 -5.39
CA PHE A 91 -8.66 0.31 -5.23
C PHE A 91 -9.18 1.62 -5.79
N SER A 92 -8.66 2.72 -5.28
CA SER A 92 -8.81 4.02 -5.92
C SER A 92 -8.32 3.97 -7.37
N THR A 93 -9.03 4.66 -8.24
CA THR A 93 -8.62 4.86 -9.64
C THR A 93 -7.47 5.85 -9.76
N ALA A 94 -7.25 6.70 -8.75
CA ALA A 94 -6.19 7.68 -8.70
C ALA A 94 -4.83 7.01 -8.46
N LEU A 95 -3.81 7.52 -9.16
CA LEU A 95 -2.41 7.18 -8.91
C LEU A 95 -1.81 8.22 -7.99
N GLU A 96 -1.05 7.75 -7.00
CA GLU A 96 -0.30 8.59 -6.08
C GLU A 96 1.19 8.26 -6.17
N VAL A 97 2.03 9.28 -6.13
CA VAL A 97 3.49 9.10 -5.99
C VAL A 97 3.86 9.19 -4.52
N VAL A 98 4.33 8.08 -3.97
CA VAL A 98 4.72 7.93 -2.57
C VAL A 98 6.25 7.85 -2.46
N ASP A 99 6.82 8.65 -1.56
CA ASP A 99 8.24 8.59 -1.25
C ASP A 99 8.57 7.35 -0.39
N CYS A 100 9.72 6.73 -0.61
CA CYS A 100 10.17 5.60 0.20
C CYS A 100 10.18 5.91 1.71
N THR A 101 10.44 7.15 2.10
CA THR A 101 10.47 7.57 3.51
C THR A 101 9.09 7.61 4.17
N TRP A 102 8.02 7.56 3.38
CA TRP A 102 6.63 7.54 3.88
C TRP A 102 6.11 6.12 4.11
N VAL A 103 6.80 5.13 3.54
CA VAL A 103 6.44 3.71 3.64
C VAL A 103 6.75 3.24 5.06
N VAL A 104 5.76 2.59 5.66
CA VAL A 104 5.89 1.91 6.95
C VAL A 104 6.46 0.51 6.68
N ALA A 105 5.73 -0.30 5.92
CA ALA A 105 6.14 -1.65 5.59
C ALA A 105 5.41 -2.25 4.39
N HIS A 106 5.80 -3.48 4.04
CA HIS A 106 4.97 -4.35 3.23
C HIS A 106 3.77 -4.85 4.01
N ILE A 107 2.70 -5.17 3.28
CA ILE A 107 1.49 -5.76 3.86
C ILE A 107 1.13 -7.07 3.16
N ALA A 108 0.54 -7.98 3.93
CA ALA A 108 -0.26 -9.06 3.38
C ALA A 108 -1.69 -8.55 3.17
N ARG A 109 -2.30 -8.87 2.02
CA ARG A 109 -3.69 -8.53 1.73
C ARG A 109 -4.48 -9.80 1.48
N TRP A 110 -5.53 -10.01 2.24
CA TRP A 110 -6.46 -11.13 2.07
C TRP A 110 -7.82 -10.61 1.62
N ASN A 111 -8.21 -10.94 0.39
CA ASN A 111 -9.51 -10.59 -0.17
C ASN A 111 -10.58 -11.57 0.32
N LEU A 112 -11.62 -11.04 0.94
CA LEU A 112 -12.84 -11.75 1.32
C LEU A 112 -13.92 -11.43 0.28
N GLU A 113 -13.82 -12.07 -0.89
CA GLU A 113 -14.64 -11.74 -2.07
C GLU A 113 -16.15 -11.78 -1.79
N ALA A 114 -16.60 -12.71 -0.94
CA ALA A 114 -18.01 -12.87 -0.58
C ALA A 114 -18.63 -11.64 0.10
N CYS A 115 -17.81 -10.75 0.69
CA CYS A 115 -18.29 -9.56 1.37
C CYS A 115 -17.71 -8.25 0.82
N GLY A 116 -16.95 -8.29 -0.28
CA GLY A 116 -16.36 -7.08 -0.90
C GLY A 116 -15.29 -6.40 -0.04
N VAL A 117 -14.76 -7.09 0.97
CA VAL A 117 -13.76 -6.56 1.91
C VAL A 117 -12.41 -7.22 1.66
N ALA A 118 -11.34 -6.50 1.94
CA ALA A 118 -10.02 -7.08 2.13
C ALA A 118 -9.45 -6.72 3.51
N ILE A 119 -8.66 -7.62 4.08
CA ILE A 119 -7.90 -7.39 5.30
C ILE A 119 -6.45 -7.14 4.91
N CYS A 120 -5.90 -6.04 5.37
CA CYS A 120 -4.50 -5.64 5.18
C CYS A 120 -3.76 -5.78 6.51
N LEU A 121 -2.75 -6.62 6.56
CA LEU A 121 -1.90 -6.85 7.74
C LEU A 121 -0.52 -6.25 7.51
N ASN A 122 -0.10 -5.34 8.39
CA ASN A 122 1.27 -4.85 8.46
C ASN A 122 2.23 -6.02 8.73
N LEU A 123 3.23 -6.21 7.85
CA LEU A 123 4.26 -7.24 7.98
C LEU A 123 5.57 -6.71 8.56
N GLU A 124 5.58 -5.48 9.06
CA GLU A 124 6.68 -5.02 9.89
C GLU A 124 6.84 -5.95 11.08
N VAL A 125 8.03 -6.52 11.22
CA VAL A 125 8.36 -7.32 12.39
C VAL A 125 8.67 -6.36 13.53
N GLY A 126 7.63 -5.95 14.26
CA GLY A 126 7.80 -5.39 15.58
C GLY A 126 8.38 -6.47 16.49
N ALA A 127 9.54 -6.22 17.09
CA ALA A 127 10.09 -7.09 18.13
C ALA A 127 9.01 -7.25 19.23
N ILE A 128 8.48 -8.46 19.35
CA ILE A 128 7.67 -8.84 20.50
C ILE A 128 8.64 -8.82 21.68
N SER A 129 8.68 -7.71 22.43
CA SER A 129 9.44 -7.58 23.67
C SER A 129 8.67 -8.18 24.83
#